data_AF-A0A2E6W5L7-F1
#
_entry.id   AF-A0A2E6W5L7-F1
#
_cell.length_a   1.000
_cell.length_b   1.000
_cell.length_c   1.000
_cell.angle_alpha   90.00
_cell.angle_beta   90.00
_cell.angle_gamma   90.00
#
_symmetry.space_group_name_H-M   'P 1'
#
loop_
_entity.id
_entity.type
_entity.pdbx_description
1 polymer ?
#
loop_
_entity_poly.entity_id
_entity_poly.type
_entity_poly.pdbx_seq_one_letter_code
_entity_poly.pdbx_strand_id
1 'polypeptide(L)'
;MPKLFVYDTSRRVTTNFTVAFARGAVKANNDPFFEHRPKWEVKHRSIQHYIENGMPDELESGVDAIATLGILRGTGLLLKQAKLRGLDYYYMDHAYFSPGYSGKGWMRITKNGHACTTIKDVKPVRWKGFHKNNGYVKEPWKSNSERGSAIVVCPPTHAVSWFYNEEQDWGEQVVKTLKAMLPESEHSRIVVRRKPKEPIVDGKGNLLELREYSQDGTLAQALEDAHCVIAYNSMVALEATLKGIPVITSEHSCCTRVSFSLADFVNTVMPNCFNTEPQNRQALLNWLAYNQWKMKEIEDGKAWVMLQENYSGY
;
A
#
# COMPACT_ATOMS: atom_id res chain seq x y z
N MET A 1 3.19 11.38 -28.59
CA MET A 1 4.14 11.10 -27.48
C MET A 1 3.31 11.06 -26.22
N PRO A 2 3.29 9.97 -25.44
CA PRO A 2 2.52 9.93 -24.20
C PRO A 2 3.00 11.00 -23.21
N LYS A 3 2.07 11.57 -22.45
CA LYS A 3 2.30 12.64 -21.49
C LYS A 3 2.25 12.10 -20.07
N LEU A 4 3.21 12.51 -19.25
CA LEU A 4 3.22 12.25 -17.80
C LEU A 4 3.15 13.57 -17.04
N PHE A 5 2.05 13.78 -16.31
CA PHE A 5 1.91 14.95 -15.44
C PHE A 5 2.17 14.57 -14.00
N VAL A 6 3.27 15.07 -13.45
CA VAL A 6 3.68 14.81 -12.07
C VAL A 6 3.26 15.98 -11.19
N TYR A 7 2.38 15.72 -10.23
CA TYR A 7 1.85 16.72 -9.31
C TYR A 7 2.55 16.64 -7.96
N ASP A 8 3.04 17.78 -7.48
CA ASP A 8 3.57 17.89 -6.13
C ASP A 8 2.48 17.84 -5.05
N THR A 9 2.85 18.18 -3.82
CA THR A 9 1.96 18.12 -2.64
C THR A 9 1.96 19.44 -1.85
N SER A 10 2.59 20.49 -2.41
CA SER A 10 2.87 21.77 -1.74
C SER A 10 3.60 21.63 -0.39
N ARG A 11 4.28 20.51 -0.16
CA ARG A 11 5.11 20.23 1.02
C ARG A 11 6.51 19.86 0.59
N ARG A 12 7.53 20.55 1.11
CA ARG A 12 8.93 20.42 0.67
C ARG A 12 9.40 18.96 0.58
N VAL A 13 9.21 18.20 1.66
CA VAL A 13 9.72 16.82 1.76
C VAL A 13 9.14 15.91 0.67
N THR A 14 7.83 15.93 0.48
CA THR A 14 7.13 15.09 -0.49
C THR A 14 7.25 15.62 -1.92
N THR A 15 7.37 16.95 -2.10
CA THR A 15 7.66 17.58 -3.40
C THR A 15 9.02 17.17 -3.96
N ASN A 16 10.01 16.94 -3.09
CA ASN A 16 11.32 16.46 -3.56
C ASN A 16 11.20 15.10 -4.28
N PHE A 17 10.31 14.21 -3.82
CA PHE A 17 10.09 12.91 -4.46
C PHE A 17 9.37 13.06 -5.81
N THR A 18 8.38 13.94 -5.92
CA THR A 18 7.66 14.16 -7.18
C THR A 18 8.56 14.82 -8.23
N VAL A 19 9.39 15.78 -7.83
CA VAL A 19 10.42 16.38 -8.70
C VAL A 19 11.45 15.34 -9.13
N ALA A 20 11.95 14.51 -8.20
CA ALA A 20 12.89 13.44 -8.52
C ALA A 20 12.29 12.45 -9.51
N PHE A 21 11.02 12.05 -9.32
CA PHE A 21 10.32 11.14 -10.21
C PHE A 21 10.16 11.73 -11.62
N ALA A 22 9.77 13.00 -11.72
CA ALA A 22 9.68 13.70 -13.01
C ALA A 22 11.04 13.73 -13.74
N ARG A 23 12.12 14.08 -13.03
CA ARG A 23 13.49 14.07 -13.58
C ARG A 23 13.92 12.67 -14.02
N GLY A 24 13.60 11.65 -13.22
CA GLY A 24 13.89 10.26 -13.52
C GLY A 24 13.20 9.80 -14.81
N ALA A 25 11.91 10.11 -14.96
CA ALA A 25 11.16 9.79 -16.17
C ALA A 25 11.74 10.49 -17.42
N VAL A 26 12.15 11.77 -17.31
CA VAL A 26 12.84 12.47 -18.40
C VAL A 26 14.17 11.81 -18.76
N LYS A 27 15.00 11.47 -17.77
CA LYS A 27 16.29 10.81 -18.02
C LYS A 27 16.13 9.45 -18.68
N ALA A 28 15.12 8.70 -18.24
CA ALA A 28 14.82 7.37 -18.77
C ALA A 28 14.45 7.37 -20.27
N ASN A 29 14.01 8.49 -20.85
CA ASN A 29 13.82 8.61 -22.30
C ASN A 29 15.12 8.37 -23.13
N ASN A 30 16.29 8.39 -22.48
CA ASN A 30 17.59 8.07 -23.10
C ASN A 30 18.11 6.69 -22.68
N ASP A 31 17.38 5.94 -21.86
CA ASP A 31 17.74 4.57 -21.50
C ASP A 31 17.49 3.63 -22.69
N PRO A 32 18.36 2.63 -22.95
CA PRO A 32 18.16 1.65 -24.03
C PRO A 32 16.80 0.95 -24.00
N PHE A 33 16.17 0.82 -22.83
CA PHE A 33 14.81 0.28 -22.70
C PHE A 33 13.79 1.03 -23.56
N PHE A 34 14.00 2.33 -23.80
CA PHE A 34 13.12 3.21 -24.58
C PHE A 34 13.54 3.42 -26.04
N GLU A 35 14.58 2.73 -26.54
CA GLU A 35 15.03 2.88 -27.94
C GLU A 35 13.93 2.55 -28.96
N HIS A 36 13.10 1.56 -28.64
CA HIS A 36 11.96 1.12 -29.46
C HIS A 36 10.60 1.28 -28.76
N ARG A 37 10.53 2.15 -27.75
CA ARG A 37 9.29 2.44 -27.02
C ARG A 37 8.97 3.93 -27.08
N PRO A 38 7.70 4.31 -26.90
CA PRO A 38 7.34 5.72 -26.80
C PRO A 38 8.10 6.40 -25.66
N LYS A 39 8.81 7.47 -25.99
CA LYS A 39 9.36 8.42 -25.01
C LYS A 39 8.21 9.23 -24.41
N TRP A 40 8.42 9.76 -23.21
CA TRP A 40 7.40 10.49 -22.47
C TRP A 40 7.66 12.00 -22.45
N GLU A 41 6.64 12.80 -22.74
CA GLU A 41 6.63 14.22 -22.43
C GLU A 41 6.28 14.39 -20.94
N VAL A 42 7.20 14.91 -20.14
CA VAL A 42 7.00 15.00 -18.68
C VAL A 42 6.80 16.45 -18.27
N LYS A 43 5.68 16.74 -17.59
CA LYS A 43 5.39 18.05 -16.99
C LYS A 43 5.29 17.91 -15.47
N HIS A 44 5.91 18.81 -14.72
CA HIS A 44 5.72 18.91 -13.27
C HIS A 44 4.81 20.10 -12.95
N ARG A 45 3.79 19.90 -12.11
CA ARG A 45 2.83 20.94 -11.70
C ARG A 45 2.59 20.92 -10.20
N SER A 46 2.17 22.07 -9.66
CA SER A 46 1.66 22.13 -8.28
C SER A 46 0.30 21.47 -8.19
N ILE A 47 0.02 20.80 -7.05
CA ILE A 47 -1.33 20.31 -6.77
C ILE A 47 -2.36 21.44 -6.70
N GLN A 48 -1.93 22.66 -6.35
CA GLN A 48 -2.81 23.83 -6.33
C GLN A 48 -3.36 24.15 -7.73
N HIS A 49 -2.55 23.95 -8.77
CA HIS A 49 -2.99 24.15 -10.14
C HIS A 49 -4.15 23.20 -10.52
N TYR A 50 -4.10 21.95 -10.03
CA TYR A 50 -5.21 21.01 -10.19
C TYR A 50 -6.45 21.43 -9.40
N ILE A 51 -6.28 21.92 -8.18
CA ILE A 51 -7.42 22.37 -7.35
C ILE A 51 -8.14 23.56 -8.01
N GLU A 52 -7.40 24.48 -8.63
CA GLU A 52 -7.94 25.69 -9.26
C GLU A 52 -8.51 25.44 -10.66
N ASN A 53 -7.85 24.60 -11.45
CA ASN A 53 -8.12 24.48 -12.89
C ASN A 53 -8.62 23.08 -13.31
N GLY A 54 -8.65 22.12 -12.38
CA GLY A 54 -8.94 20.73 -12.67
C GLY A 54 -7.80 20.01 -13.39
N MET A 55 -8.11 18.82 -13.89
CA MET A 55 -7.20 18.00 -14.67
C MET A 55 -7.20 18.47 -16.14
N PRO A 56 -6.04 18.64 -16.79
CA PRO A 56 -5.97 19.11 -18.18
C PRO A 56 -6.81 18.26 -19.14
N ASP A 57 -7.59 18.91 -20.00
CA ASP A 57 -8.40 18.23 -21.02
C ASP A 57 -7.54 17.60 -22.12
N GLU A 58 -6.29 18.05 -22.27
CA GLU A 58 -5.33 17.53 -23.24
C GLU A 58 -4.76 16.13 -22.94
N LEU A 59 -5.19 15.50 -21.83
CA LEU A 59 -4.77 14.15 -21.42
C LEU A 59 -5.71 13.09 -22.00
N GLU A 60 -5.13 12.15 -22.75
CA GLU A 60 -5.82 11.08 -23.46
C GLU A 60 -5.87 9.76 -22.65
N SER A 61 -7.07 9.19 -22.52
CA SER A 61 -7.32 7.90 -21.84
C SER A 61 -6.53 6.76 -22.49
N GLY A 62 -5.95 5.88 -21.68
CA GLY A 62 -5.16 4.73 -22.17
C GLY A 62 -3.82 5.07 -22.81
N VAL A 63 -3.44 6.35 -22.88
CA VAL A 63 -2.18 6.82 -23.46
C VAL A 63 -1.38 7.61 -22.42
N ASP A 64 -2.03 8.57 -21.77
CA ASP A 64 -1.40 9.50 -20.86
C ASP A 64 -1.54 9.07 -19.40
N ALA A 65 -0.64 9.62 -18.58
CA ALA A 65 -0.59 9.30 -17.16
C ALA A 65 -0.40 10.53 -16.26
N ILE A 66 -0.82 10.38 -15.01
CA ILE A 66 -0.47 11.31 -13.94
C ILE A 66 0.36 10.62 -12.86
N ALA A 67 1.06 11.38 -12.03
CA ALA A 67 1.77 10.84 -10.88
C ALA A 67 1.68 11.79 -9.69
N THR A 68 1.56 11.25 -8.48
CA THR A 68 1.57 12.06 -7.24
C THR A 68 1.91 11.22 -6.01
N LEU A 69 1.98 11.86 -4.85
CA LEU A 69 2.35 11.25 -3.58
C LEU A 69 1.25 11.45 -2.54
N GLY A 70 0.83 10.34 -1.92
CA GLY A 70 -0.19 10.34 -0.87
C GLY A 70 -1.58 10.69 -1.39
N ILE A 71 -2.56 10.75 -0.49
CA ILE A 71 -3.99 10.94 -0.82
C ILE A 71 -4.59 12.23 -0.24
N LEU A 72 -3.83 12.99 0.54
CA LEU A 72 -4.33 14.20 1.21
C LEU A 72 -4.06 15.45 0.37
N ARG A 73 -4.76 16.56 0.65
CA ARG A 73 -4.50 17.88 0.07
C ARG A 73 -4.71 17.93 -1.45
N GLY A 74 -5.79 17.31 -1.92
CA GLY A 74 -6.18 17.29 -3.34
C GLY A 74 -5.56 16.16 -4.17
N THR A 75 -4.49 15.51 -3.73
CA THR A 75 -3.88 14.42 -4.50
C THR A 75 -4.79 13.19 -4.61
N GLY A 76 -5.58 12.89 -3.57
CA GLY A 76 -6.59 11.83 -3.63
C GLY A 76 -7.71 12.13 -4.63
N LEU A 77 -8.14 13.39 -4.75
CA LEU A 77 -9.11 13.82 -5.75
C LEU A 77 -8.54 13.67 -7.17
N LEU A 78 -7.29 14.08 -7.38
CA LEU A 78 -6.57 13.91 -8.64
C LEU A 78 -6.52 12.44 -9.07
N LEU A 79 -6.15 11.54 -8.16
CA LEU A 79 -6.09 10.10 -8.41
C LEU A 79 -7.47 9.50 -8.74
N LYS A 80 -8.52 9.89 -8.00
CA LYS A 80 -9.90 9.48 -8.28
C LYS A 80 -10.34 9.93 -9.68
N GLN A 81 -10.05 11.18 -10.04
CA GLN A 81 -10.39 11.72 -11.36
C GLN A 81 -9.60 11.04 -12.48
N ALA A 82 -8.31 10.72 -12.26
CA ALA A 82 -7.50 9.97 -13.23
C ALA A 82 -8.14 8.60 -13.53
N LYS A 83 -8.51 7.87 -12.47
CA LYS A 83 -9.21 6.59 -12.58
C LYS A 83 -10.53 6.72 -13.35
N LEU A 84 -11.33 7.73 -13.04
CA LEU A 84 -12.61 7.97 -13.74
C LEU A 84 -12.42 8.31 -15.23
N ARG A 85 -11.34 9.02 -15.57
CA ARG A 85 -11.00 9.39 -16.95
C ARG A 85 -10.28 8.30 -17.75
N GLY A 86 -10.02 7.13 -17.16
CA GLY A 86 -9.25 6.06 -17.82
C GLY A 86 -7.77 6.41 -18.06
N LEU A 87 -7.24 7.36 -17.29
CA LEU A 87 -5.82 7.69 -17.31
C LEU A 87 -5.04 6.74 -16.40
N ASP A 88 -3.85 6.38 -16.83
CA ASP A 88 -2.91 5.71 -15.95
C ASP A 88 -2.49 6.66 -14.82
N TYR A 89 -2.25 6.12 -13.63
CA TYR A 89 -1.68 6.89 -12.53
C TYR A 89 -0.58 6.15 -11.79
N TYR A 90 0.43 6.90 -11.38
CA TYR A 90 1.50 6.44 -10.52
C TYR A 90 1.36 7.05 -9.13
N TYR A 91 1.07 6.20 -8.16
CA TYR A 91 0.90 6.58 -6.76
C TYR A 91 2.18 6.32 -5.97
N MET A 92 2.66 7.33 -5.24
CA MET A 92 3.83 7.23 -4.38
C MET A 92 3.46 7.32 -2.90
N ASP A 93 4.10 6.52 -2.06
CA ASP A 93 3.94 6.60 -0.60
C ASP A 93 5.12 5.88 0.10
N HIS A 94 5.11 5.86 1.43
CA HIS A 94 6.03 5.07 2.24
C HIS A 94 6.16 3.63 1.72
N ALA A 95 7.41 3.17 1.59
CA ALA A 95 7.71 1.82 1.13
C ALA A 95 7.17 0.71 2.04
N TYR A 96 7.13 -0.51 1.52
CA TYR A 96 6.79 -1.70 2.29
C TYR A 96 7.91 -2.07 3.27
N PHE A 97 9.14 -1.98 2.81
CA PHE A 97 10.35 -2.20 3.61
C PHE A 97 11.16 -0.91 3.73
N SER A 98 11.68 -0.60 4.91
CA SER A 98 12.37 0.65 5.24
C SER A 98 11.57 1.92 4.86
N PRO A 99 10.33 2.07 5.37
CA PRO A 99 9.51 3.24 5.08
C PRO A 99 10.15 4.51 5.65
N GLY A 100 10.06 5.62 4.91
CA GLY A 100 10.44 6.93 5.43
C GLY A 100 10.85 7.89 4.34
N TYR A 101 10.75 9.19 4.64
CA TYR A 101 11.12 10.26 3.71
C TYR A 101 12.59 10.70 3.83
N SER A 102 13.33 10.20 4.82
CA SER A 102 14.68 10.64 5.16
C SER A 102 15.69 9.50 5.19
N GLY A 103 16.98 9.86 5.13
CA GLY A 103 18.10 8.93 5.33
C GLY A 103 18.08 7.75 4.35
N LYS A 104 18.00 6.52 4.91
CA LYS A 104 17.96 5.26 4.15
C LYS A 104 16.54 4.85 3.73
N GLY A 105 15.55 5.74 3.89
CA GLY A 105 14.14 5.49 3.57
C GLY A 105 13.90 5.23 2.08
N TRP A 106 12.88 4.42 1.82
CA TRP A 106 12.44 4.05 0.48
C TRP A 106 11.00 4.53 0.27
N MET A 107 10.63 4.66 -1.00
CA MET A 107 9.27 4.94 -1.42
C MET A 107 8.73 3.79 -2.25
N ARG A 108 7.48 3.40 -2.03
CA ARG A 108 6.74 2.57 -2.98
C ARG A 108 6.22 3.45 -4.09
N ILE A 109 6.19 2.93 -5.31
CA ILE A 109 5.48 3.53 -6.43
C ILE A 109 4.67 2.44 -7.11
N THR A 110 3.38 2.69 -7.32
CA THR A 110 2.45 1.72 -7.89
C THR A 110 1.71 2.32 -9.07
N LYS A 111 1.57 1.54 -10.15
CA LYS A 111 0.69 1.89 -11.27
C LYS A 111 -0.74 1.46 -10.96
N ASN A 112 -1.71 2.35 -11.13
CA ASN A 112 -3.15 2.10 -11.04
C ASN A 112 -3.62 1.41 -9.74
N GLY A 113 -2.92 1.68 -8.63
CA GLY A 113 -3.25 1.12 -7.32
C GLY A 113 -2.64 1.97 -6.20
N HIS A 114 -3.21 1.89 -4.99
CA HIS A 114 -2.64 2.50 -3.78
C HIS A 114 -1.56 1.63 -3.12
N ALA A 115 -1.63 0.32 -3.40
CA ALA A 115 -0.69 -0.71 -2.98
C ALA A 115 -0.53 -1.74 -4.11
N CYS A 116 0.48 -2.60 -4.01
CA CYS A 116 0.75 -3.69 -4.94
C CYS A 116 -0.17 -4.87 -4.60
N THR A 117 -1.31 -4.97 -5.26
CA THR A 117 -2.32 -6.03 -5.03
C THR A 117 -2.14 -7.24 -5.97
N THR A 118 -1.20 -7.13 -6.92
CA THR A 118 -0.79 -8.21 -7.83
C THR A 118 0.51 -8.84 -7.37
N ILE A 119 0.82 -10.04 -7.89
CA ILE A 119 2.11 -10.69 -7.73
C ILE A 119 2.62 -11.04 -9.13
N LYS A 120 3.91 -10.77 -9.36
CA LYS A 120 4.67 -11.28 -10.51
C LYS A 120 5.83 -12.10 -9.97
N ASP A 121 6.09 -13.23 -10.60
CA ASP A 121 7.28 -14.01 -10.25
C ASP A 121 8.54 -13.24 -10.68
N VAL A 122 9.38 -12.94 -9.70
CA VAL A 122 10.60 -12.15 -9.88
C VAL A 122 11.74 -12.74 -9.05
N LYS A 123 12.96 -12.52 -9.53
CA LYS A 123 14.17 -12.99 -8.85
C LYS A 123 14.24 -12.43 -7.42
N PRO A 124 14.73 -13.18 -6.41
CA PRO A 124 14.73 -12.73 -5.02
C PRO A 124 15.82 -11.70 -4.68
N VAL A 125 16.50 -11.10 -5.67
CA VAL A 125 17.72 -10.31 -5.46
C VAL A 125 17.49 -9.10 -4.57
N ARG A 126 16.43 -8.31 -4.83
CA ARG A 126 16.10 -7.14 -4.00
C ARG A 126 15.64 -7.56 -2.59
N TRP A 127 14.82 -8.60 -2.47
CA TRP A 127 14.40 -9.15 -1.17
C TRP A 127 15.60 -9.62 -0.32
N LYS A 128 16.54 -10.37 -0.90
CA LYS A 128 17.79 -10.78 -0.22
C LYS A 128 18.58 -9.57 0.29
N GLY A 129 18.55 -8.44 -0.44
CA GLY A 129 19.12 -7.17 0.00
C GLY A 129 18.46 -6.60 1.25
N PHE A 130 17.13 -6.59 1.32
CA PHE A 130 16.39 -6.14 2.51
C PHE A 130 16.62 -7.05 3.71
N HIS A 131 16.68 -8.36 3.49
CA HIS A 131 17.02 -9.32 4.53
C HIS A 131 18.41 -9.05 5.11
N LYS A 132 19.43 -8.99 4.25
CA LYS A 132 20.84 -8.85 4.68
C LYS A 132 21.15 -7.48 5.28
N ASN A 133 20.62 -6.40 4.71
CA ASN A 133 21.10 -5.04 5.01
C ASN A 133 20.11 -4.18 5.81
N ASN A 134 18.84 -4.61 5.92
CA ASN A 134 17.78 -3.83 6.53
C ASN A 134 17.03 -4.58 7.66
N GLY A 135 17.44 -5.81 7.98
CA GLY A 135 16.92 -6.56 9.13
C GLY A 135 15.52 -7.15 8.94
N TYR A 136 15.00 -7.18 7.71
CA TYR A 136 13.70 -7.80 7.43
C TYR A 136 13.82 -9.32 7.36
N VAL A 137 13.21 -10.03 8.30
CA VAL A 137 13.26 -11.49 8.37
C VAL A 137 11.90 -12.08 7.99
N LYS A 138 11.91 -13.10 7.11
CA LYS A 138 10.76 -13.98 6.90
C LYS A 138 10.85 -15.10 7.93
N GLU A 139 10.17 -14.92 9.07
CA GLU A 139 10.13 -15.91 10.14
C GLU A 139 9.40 -17.19 9.67
N PRO A 140 9.67 -18.37 10.28
CA PRO A 140 8.91 -19.58 10.01
C PRO A 140 7.40 -19.36 10.13
N TRP A 141 6.63 -20.08 9.32
CA TRP A 141 5.17 -20.03 9.45
C TRP A 141 4.76 -20.69 10.76
N LYS A 142 3.99 -19.98 11.59
CA LYS A 142 3.57 -20.48 12.90
C LYS A 142 2.39 -21.42 12.75
N SER A 143 2.27 -22.39 13.64
CA SER A 143 1.07 -23.20 13.83
C SER A 143 0.15 -22.60 14.91
N ASN A 144 -1.05 -23.15 15.08
CA ASN A 144 -2.00 -22.76 16.14
C ASN A 144 -1.36 -22.84 17.54
N SER A 145 -0.47 -23.80 17.80
CA SER A 145 0.21 -23.96 19.10
C SER A 145 1.32 -22.94 19.35
N GLU A 146 1.78 -22.22 18.33
CA GLU A 146 2.87 -21.22 18.42
C GLU A 146 2.35 -19.77 18.36
N ARG A 147 1.05 -19.59 18.09
CA ARG A 147 0.39 -18.29 18.02
C ARG A 147 -0.35 -18.00 19.31
N GLY A 148 -0.61 -16.72 19.56
CA GLY A 148 -1.51 -16.30 20.62
C GLY A 148 -2.98 -16.51 20.25
N SER A 149 -3.86 -15.90 21.03
CA SER A 149 -5.31 -16.12 20.93
C SER A 149 -6.06 -14.98 20.23
N ALA A 150 -5.50 -13.77 20.16
CA ALA A 150 -6.23 -12.58 19.73
C ALA A 150 -6.51 -12.55 18.21
N ILE A 151 -7.73 -12.19 17.84
CA ILE A 151 -8.10 -11.82 16.47
C ILE A 151 -7.96 -10.29 16.38
N VAL A 152 -6.83 -9.82 15.86
CA VAL A 152 -6.49 -8.40 15.84
C VAL A 152 -7.07 -7.75 14.60
N VAL A 153 -8.06 -6.86 14.77
CA VAL A 153 -8.74 -6.15 13.67
C VAL A 153 -8.18 -4.73 13.55
N CYS A 154 -7.50 -4.43 12.46
CA CYS A 154 -6.95 -3.12 12.11
C CYS A 154 -7.79 -2.47 10.99
N PRO A 155 -8.79 -1.63 11.32
CA PRO A 155 -9.59 -0.92 10.33
C PRO A 155 -8.77 0.07 9.48
N PRO A 156 -9.28 0.48 8.30
CA PRO A 156 -8.66 1.57 7.55
C PRO A 156 -8.71 2.87 8.36
N THR A 157 -7.82 3.80 8.05
CA THR A 157 -7.96 5.17 8.58
C THR A 157 -9.07 5.90 7.83
N HIS A 158 -9.68 6.92 8.42
CA HIS A 158 -10.71 7.75 7.81
C HIS A 158 -10.27 8.32 6.45
N ALA A 159 -9.02 8.77 6.31
CA ALA A 159 -8.48 9.18 5.01
C ALA A 159 -8.48 8.06 3.94
N VAL A 160 -8.21 6.81 4.32
CA VAL A 160 -8.25 5.66 3.40
C VAL A 160 -9.70 5.32 3.07
N SER A 161 -10.60 5.30 4.05
CA SER A 161 -12.03 5.10 3.82
C SER A 161 -12.59 6.15 2.87
N TRP A 162 -12.29 7.43 3.11
CA TRP A 162 -12.62 8.52 2.19
C TRP A 162 -12.07 8.27 0.78
N PHE A 163 -10.81 7.84 0.65
CA PHE A 163 -10.20 7.61 -0.66
C PHE A 163 -10.87 6.47 -1.43
N TYR A 164 -11.33 5.43 -0.75
CA TYR A 164 -12.03 4.29 -1.37
C TYR A 164 -13.55 4.43 -1.41
N ASN A 165 -14.11 5.54 -0.91
CA ASN A 165 -15.55 5.75 -0.72
C ASN A 165 -16.18 4.64 0.15
N GLU A 166 -15.46 4.22 1.19
CA GLU A 166 -15.97 3.30 2.20
C GLU A 166 -16.80 4.12 3.21
N GLU A 167 -18.12 4.11 3.03
CA GLU A 167 -19.07 4.90 3.83
C GLU A 167 -19.40 4.26 5.18
N GLN A 168 -19.27 2.94 5.29
CA GLN A 168 -19.54 2.20 6.52
C GLN A 168 -18.25 1.94 7.29
N ASP A 169 -18.33 1.77 8.61
CA ASP A 169 -17.15 1.38 9.38
C ASP A 169 -16.83 -0.10 9.10
N TRP A 170 -15.88 -0.31 8.18
CA TRP A 170 -15.40 -1.64 7.80
C TRP A 170 -14.94 -2.48 9.01
N GLY A 171 -14.33 -1.84 10.02
CA GLY A 171 -13.89 -2.54 11.22
C GLY A 171 -15.07 -3.09 12.03
N GLU A 172 -16.11 -2.27 12.19
CA GLU A 172 -17.34 -2.70 12.87
C GLU A 172 -18.06 -3.81 12.12
N GLN A 173 -18.09 -3.76 10.78
CA GLN A 173 -18.65 -4.84 9.95
C GLN A 173 -17.88 -6.16 10.13
N VAL A 174 -16.55 -6.11 10.15
CA VAL A 174 -15.70 -7.29 10.41
C VAL A 174 -15.99 -7.85 11.79
N VAL A 175 -16.03 -7.01 12.83
CA VAL A 175 -16.34 -7.45 14.20
C VAL A 175 -17.73 -8.07 14.28
N LYS A 176 -18.74 -7.46 13.67
CA LYS A 176 -20.11 -8.01 13.62
C LYS A 176 -20.13 -9.38 12.94
N THR A 177 -19.40 -9.54 11.84
CA THR A 177 -19.30 -10.80 11.10
C THR A 177 -18.63 -11.88 11.95
N LEU A 178 -17.51 -11.57 12.60
CA LEU A 178 -16.82 -12.50 13.50
C LEU A 178 -17.71 -12.92 14.67
N LYS A 179 -18.41 -11.98 15.31
CA LYS A 179 -19.32 -12.28 16.42
C LYS A 179 -20.49 -13.18 16.01
N ALA A 180 -20.92 -13.13 14.75
CA ALA A 180 -21.94 -14.01 14.22
C ALA A 180 -21.40 -15.43 13.90
N MET A 181 -20.10 -15.57 13.62
CA MET A 181 -19.46 -16.85 13.30
C MET A 181 -18.93 -17.57 14.54
N LEU A 182 -18.53 -16.82 15.58
CA LEU A 182 -17.88 -17.33 16.78
C LEU A 182 -18.86 -17.44 17.96
N PRO A 183 -18.70 -18.45 18.84
CA PRO A 183 -19.40 -18.51 20.11
C PRO A 183 -19.17 -17.25 20.95
N GLU A 184 -20.15 -16.85 21.76
CA GLU A 184 -20.06 -15.65 22.62
C GLU A 184 -18.85 -15.68 23.56
N SER A 185 -18.46 -16.87 24.05
CA SER A 185 -17.28 -17.07 24.89
C SER A 185 -15.96 -16.64 24.23
N GLU A 186 -15.92 -16.53 22.90
CA GLU A 186 -14.73 -16.17 22.14
C GLU A 186 -14.70 -14.68 21.75
N HIS A 187 -15.78 -13.93 21.99
CA HIS A 187 -15.89 -12.53 21.52
C HIS A 187 -14.83 -11.61 22.15
N SER A 188 -14.36 -11.94 23.35
CA SER A 188 -13.28 -11.22 24.04
C SER A 188 -11.93 -11.29 23.32
N ARG A 189 -11.73 -12.28 22.44
CA ARG A 189 -10.51 -12.42 21.63
C ARG A 189 -10.46 -11.43 20.47
N ILE A 190 -11.58 -10.79 20.12
CA ILE A 190 -11.64 -9.84 19.01
C ILE A 190 -11.13 -8.47 19.51
N VAL A 191 -9.92 -8.10 19.08
CA VAL A 191 -9.25 -6.87 19.52
C VAL A 191 -9.21 -5.87 18.38
N VAL A 192 -9.96 -4.77 18.49
CA VAL A 192 -9.94 -3.69 17.49
C VAL A 192 -8.79 -2.72 17.79
N ARG A 193 -7.90 -2.53 16.81
CA ARG A 193 -6.72 -1.67 16.95
C ARG A 193 -6.68 -0.61 15.85
N ARG A 194 -7.16 0.59 16.16
CA ARG A 194 -7.12 1.75 15.24
C ARG A 194 -5.70 2.32 15.13
N LYS A 195 -5.41 3.05 14.05
CA LYS A 195 -4.10 3.68 13.91
C LYS A 195 -3.98 4.86 14.90
N PRO A 196 -2.90 4.97 15.71
CA PRO A 196 -2.62 6.19 16.47
C PRO A 196 -2.44 7.38 15.52
N LYS A 197 -2.84 8.58 15.97
CA LYS A 197 -2.84 9.80 15.13
C LYS A 197 -3.53 9.57 13.78
N GLU A 198 -4.73 8.99 13.83
CA GLU A 198 -5.51 8.71 12.63
C GLU A 198 -5.88 10.03 11.92
N PRO A 199 -5.55 10.19 10.62
CA PRO A 199 -5.92 11.39 9.88
C PRO A 199 -7.42 11.38 9.57
N ILE A 200 -8.15 12.30 10.19
CA ILE A 200 -9.56 12.58 9.89
C ILE A 200 -9.61 13.68 8.84
N VAL A 201 -10.47 13.52 7.83
CA VAL A 201 -10.50 14.40 6.66
C VAL A 201 -11.91 14.89 6.34
N ASP A 202 -12.01 16.02 5.64
CA ASP A 202 -13.27 16.48 5.05
C ASP A 202 -13.62 15.71 3.76
N GLY A 203 -14.76 16.04 3.14
CA GLY A 203 -15.18 15.44 1.85
C GLY A 203 -14.21 15.70 0.68
N LYS A 204 -13.24 16.61 0.82
CA LYS A 204 -12.21 16.92 -0.17
C LYS A 204 -10.84 16.33 0.18
N GLY A 205 -10.72 15.57 1.27
CA GLY A 205 -9.47 14.97 1.70
C GLY A 205 -8.51 15.94 2.38
N ASN A 206 -9.01 17.09 2.87
CA ASN A 206 -8.22 17.99 3.71
C ASN A 206 -8.18 17.47 5.14
N LEU A 207 -7.01 17.51 5.77
CA LEU A 207 -6.84 17.08 7.15
C LEU A 207 -7.58 18.02 8.11
N LEU A 208 -8.51 17.46 8.89
CA LEU A 208 -9.23 18.16 9.95
C LEU A 208 -8.53 18.00 11.30
N GLU A 209 -8.19 16.75 11.66
CA GLU A 209 -7.53 16.43 12.91
C GLU A 209 -6.70 15.14 12.81
N LEU A 210 -5.82 14.94 13.79
CA LEU A 210 -5.17 13.67 14.06
C LEU A 210 -5.80 13.07 15.31
N ARG A 211 -6.70 12.10 15.12
CA ARG A 211 -7.44 11.49 16.21
C ARG A 211 -6.61 10.42 16.92
N GLU A 212 -6.64 10.45 18.25
CA GLU A 212 -6.08 9.41 19.09
C GLU A 212 -7.20 8.51 19.62
N TYR A 213 -6.89 7.22 19.78
CA TYR A 213 -7.79 6.26 20.40
C TYR A 213 -7.06 5.59 21.54
N SER A 214 -7.73 5.47 22.69
CA SER A 214 -7.19 4.67 23.79
C SER A 214 -7.13 3.21 23.36
N GLN A 215 -5.98 2.59 23.55
CA GLN A 215 -5.70 1.21 23.14
C GLN A 215 -4.75 0.58 24.14
N ASP A 216 -5.00 -0.68 24.46
CA ASP A 216 -4.13 -1.42 25.35
C ASP A 216 -2.86 -1.88 24.62
N GLY A 217 -1.72 -1.67 25.28
CA GLY A 217 -0.42 -2.12 24.81
C GLY A 217 0.03 -1.55 23.46
N THR A 218 1.15 -2.09 22.98
CA THR A 218 1.78 -1.72 21.71
C THR A 218 1.31 -2.62 20.57
N LEU A 219 1.53 -2.19 19.32
CA LEU A 219 1.28 -3.02 18.16
C LEU A 219 2.14 -4.30 18.20
N ALA A 220 3.39 -4.21 18.67
CA ALA A 220 4.27 -5.36 18.80
C ALA A 220 3.70 -6.43 19.75
N GLN A 221 3.18 -6.01 20.90
CA GLN A 221 2.51 -6.90 21.85
C GLN A 221 1.24 -7.52 21.25
N ALA A 222 0.44 -6.73 20.52
CA ALA A 222 -0.75 -7.25 19.84
C ALA A 222 -0.38 -8.31 18.77
N LEU A 223 0.73 -8.15 18.06
CA LEU A 223 1.22 -9.14 17.09
C LEU A 223 1.81 -10.38 17.77
N GLU A 224 2.37 -10.26 18.98
CA GLU A 224 2.88 -11.39 19.74
C GLU A 224 1.75 -12.33 20.20
N ASP A 225 0.62 -11.77 20.64
CA ASP A 225 -0.59 -12.52 21.02
C ASP A 225 -1.56 -12.79 19.85
N ALA A 226 -1.21 -12.42 18.61
CA ALA A 226 -2.12 -12.59 17.49
C ALA A 226 -2.28 -14.06 17.08
N HIS A 227 -3.52 -14.54 17.10
CA HIS A 227 -3.96 -15.73 16.36
C HIS A 227 -3.97 -15.46 14.85
N CYS A 228 -4.56 -14.32 14.46
CA CYS A 228 -4.52 -13.79 13.10
C CYS A 228 -4.68 -12.27 13.13
N VAL A 229 -4.28 -11.61 12.04
CA VAL A 229 -4.47 -10.17 11.84
C VAL A 229 -5.43 -9.93 10.69
N ILE A 230 -6.46 -9.13 10.94
CA ILE A 230 -7.44 -8.73 9.94
C ILE A 230 -7.24 -7.24 9.67
N ALA A 231 -6.83 -6.87 8.46
CA ALA A 231 -6.49 -5.47 8.15
C ALA A 231 -6.95 -5.06 6.76
N TYR A 232 -7.56 -3.89 6.64
CA TYR A 232 -8.08 -3.41 5.34
C TYR A 232 -6.96 -3.30 4.29
N ASN A 233 -6.02 -2.38 4.49
CA ASN A 233 -4.84 -2.18 3.63
C ASN A 233 -3.57 -1.83 4.42
N SER A 234 -3.61 -2.01 5.75
CA SER A 234 -2.55 -1.57 6.66
C SER A 234 -1.26 -2.38 6.48
N MET A 235 -0.12 -1.72 6.62
CA MET A 235 1.21 -2.34 6.64
C MET A 235 1.39 -3.37 7.77
N VAL A 236 0.54 -3.31 8.80
CA VAL A 236 0.47 -4.33 9.87
C VAL A 236 0.24 -5.73 9.30
N ALA A 237 -0.50 -5.87 8.20
CA ALA A 237 -0.66 -7.17 7.53
C ALA A 237 0.68 -7.72 7.00
N LEU A 238 1.56 -6.85 6.48
CA LEU A 238 2.88 -7.28 6.03
C LEU A 238 3.78 -7.64 7.20
N GLU A 239 3.73 -6.88 8.30
CA GLU A 239 4.47 -7.20 9.53
C GLU A 239 4.06 -8.56 10.10
N ALA A 240 2.75 -8.83 10.18
CA ALA A 240 2.21 -10.13 10.59
C ALA A 240 2.63 -11.25 9.63
N THR A 241 2.55 -11.00 8.32
CA THR A 241 3.00 -11.95 7.30
C THR A 241 4.48 -12.28 7.46
N LEU A 242 5.34 -11.31 7.76
CA LEU A 242 6.77 -11.54 8.01
C LEU A 242 7.00 -12.42 9.25
N LYS A 243 6.15 -12.29 10.27
CA LYS A 243 6.16 -13.07 11.53
C LYS A 243 5.53 -14.46 11.43
N GLY A 244 5.08 -14.87 10.25
CA GLY A 244 4.44 -16.17 10.05
C GLY A 244 3.04 -16.24 10.67
N ILE A 245 2.38 -15.09 10.83
CA ILE A 245 1.02 -14.97 11.37
C ILE A 245 0.03 -14.88 10.18
N PRO A 246 -1.08 -15.64 10.20
CA PRO A 246 -2.16 -15.55 9.22
C PRO A 246 -2.74 -14.14 9.13
N VAL A 247 -3.02 -13.70 7.91
CA VAL A 247 -3.67 -12.41 7.66
C VAL A 247 -4.93 -12.57 6.84
N ILE A 248 -5.93 -11.74 7.13
CA ILE A 248 -7.14 -11.54 6.33
C ILE A 248 -7.18 -10.08 5.93
N THR A 249 -7.34 -9.77 4.65
CA THR A 249 -7.24 -8.40 4.17
C THR A 249 -8.27 -8.07 3.11
N SER A 250 -8.53 -6.78 2.90
CA SER A 250 -9.29 -6.35 1.72
C SER A 250 -8.48 -6.55 0.44
N GLU A 251 -9.15 -6.46 -0.71
CA GLU A 251 -8.53 -6.43 -2.04
C GLU A 251 -7.56 -5.27 -2.27
N HIS A 252 -7.59 -4.23 -1.42
CA HIS A 252 -6.70 -3.07 -1.52
C HIS A 252 -5.37 -3.24 -0.75
N SER A 253 -5.19 -4.37 -0.04
CA SER A 253 -3.96 -4.66 0.68
C SER A 253 -2.87 -5.22 -0.21
N CYS A 254 -1.62 -4.87 0.09
CA CYS A 254 -0.48 -5.55 -0.53
C CYS A 254 -0.42 -7.05 -0.21
N CYS A 255 -1.05 -7.49 0.88
CA CYS A 255 -1.10 -8.89 1.29
C CYS A 255 -2.32 -9.66 0.74
N THR A 256 -3.12 -9.09 -0.16
CA THR A 256 -4.36 -9.72 -0.65
C THR A 256 -4.12 -11.12 -1.26
N ARG A 257 -2.97 -11.36 -1.89
CA ARG A 257 -2.61 -12.65 -2.52
C ARG A 257 -2.06 -13.71 -1.57
N VAL A 258 -1.93 -13.38 -0.28
CA VAL A 258 -1.62 -14.31 0.82
C VAL A 258 -2.68 -14.27 1.91
N SER A 259 -3.80 -13.58 1.63
CA SER A 259 -4.91 -13.43 2.56
C SER A 259 -5.69 -14.73 2.68
N PHE A 260 -6.02 -15.09 3.91
CA PHE A 260 -7.07 -16.04 4.23
C PHE A 260 -8.45 -15.37 4.12
N SER A 261 -9.51 -16.12 4.44
CA SER A 261 -10.91 -15.67 4.38
C SER A 261 -11.52 -15.57 5.78
N LEU A 262 -12.42 -14.61 5.98
CA LEU A 262 -13.27 -14.60 7.18
C LEU A 262 -14.10 -15.88 7.32
N ALA A 263 -14.48 -16.49 6.19
CA ALA A 263 -15.24 -17.74 6.19
C ALA A 263 -14.45 -18.93 6.78
N ASP A 264 -13.13 -18.82 6.94
CA ASP A 264 -12.32 -19.87 7.56
C ASP A 264 -12.66 -20.06 9.06
N PHE A 265 -13.30 -19.08 9.70
CA PHE A 265 -13.81 -19.17 11.08
C PHE A 265 -15.17 -19.89 11.18
N VAL A 266 -15.80 -20.28 10.07
CA VAL A 266 -17.08 -20.99 10.12
C VAL A 266 -16.89 -22.34 10.83
N ASN A 267 -17.63 -22.53 11.93
CA ASN A 267 -17.60 -23.74 12.78
C ASN A 267 -16.27 -24.01 13.50
N THR A 268 -15.35 -23.05 13.56
CA THR A 268 -14.08 -23.21 14.30
C THR A 268 -13.53 -21.89 14.81
N VAL A 269 -12.96 -21.93 16.01
CA VAL A 269 -12.33 -20.78 16.68
C VAL A 269 -10.82 -20.69 16.40
N MET A 270 -10.25 -21.73 15.77
CA MET A 270 -8.84 -21.87 15.41
C MET A 270 -8.74 -22.59 14.04
N PRO A 271 -8.90 -21.90 12.91
CA PRO A 271 -8.94 -22.54 11.59
C PRO A 271 -7.67 -23.36 11.30
N ASN A 272 -7.84 -24.61 10.87
CA ASN A 272 -6.69 -25.49 10.58
C ASN A 272 -5.90 -25.05 9.35
N CYS A 273 -6.56 -24.40 8.37
CA CYS A 273 -5.90 -23.87 7.19
C CYS A 273 -4.83 -22.81 7.53
N PHE A 274 -4.96 -22.14 8.69
CA PHE A 274 -3.98 -21.16 9.16
C PHE A 274 -2.64 -21.80 9.57
N ASN A 275 -2.57 -23.13 9.69
CA ASN A 275 -1.32 -23.85 9.98
C ASN A 275 -0.46 -24.07 8.73
N THR A 276 -0.97 -23.73 7.55
CA THR A 276 -0.26 -23.92 6.28
C THR A 276 0.18 -22.57 5.71
N GLU A 277 1.48 -22.44 5.40
CA GLU A 277 2.04 -21.23 4.78
C GLU A 277 1.40 -20.98 3.41
N PRO A 278 0.89 -19.76 3.12
CA PRO A 278 0.44 -19.41 1.79
C PRO A 278 1.58 -19.55 0.76
N GLN A 279 1.34 -20.29 -0.32
CA GLN A 279 2.35 -20.57 -1.37
C GLN A 279 2.99 -19.29 -1.92
N ASN A 280 2.20 -18.21 -2.02
CA ASN A 280 2.64 -16.93 -2.57
C ASN A 280 3.47 -16.07 -1.58
N ARG A 281 3.70 -16.49 -0.34
CA ARG A 281 4.36 -15.66 0.68
C ARG A 281 5.76 -15.19 0.24
N GLN A 282 6.57 -16.08 -0.33
CA GLN A 282 7.90 -15.67 -0.81
C GLN A 282 7.82 -14.80 -2.07
N ALA A 283 6.95 -15.14 -3.01
CA ALA A 283 6.74 -14.37 -4.24
C ALA A 283 6.26 -12.94 -3.94
N LEU A 284 5.38 -12.79 -2.94
CA LEU A 284 4.93 -11.49 -2.44
C LEU A 284 6.12 -10.63 -1.98
N LEU A 285 6.96 -11.15 -1.08
CA LEU A 285 8.10 -10.39 -0.54
C LEU A 285 9.09 -9.98 -1.64
N ASN A 286 9.33 -10.87 -2.60
CA ASN A 286 10.14 -10.57 -3.77
C ASN A 286 9.50 -9.44 -4.58
N TRP A 287 8.21 -9.52 -4.89
CA TRP A 287 7.52 -8.54 -5.71
C TRP A 287 7.43 -7.16 -5.05
N LEU A 288 7.11 -7.08 -3.76
CA LEU A 288 7.09 -5.82 -3.01
C LEU A 288 8.47 -5.15 -3.02
N ALA A 289 9.55 -5.91 -2.89
CA ALA A 289 10.92 -5.40 -2.96
C ALA A 289 11.29 -4.80 -4.34
N TYR A 290 10.61 -5.22 -5.41
CA TYR A 290 10.74 -4.68 -6.77
C TYR A 290 9.84 -3.48 -7.07
N ASN A 291 8.91 -3.15 -6.17
CA ASN A 291 7.99 -2.02 -6.30
C ASN A 291 8.24 -0.92 -5.26
N GLN A 292 9.51 -0.79 -4.86
CA GLN A 292 9.98 0.29 -4.02
C GLN A 292 11.42 0.65 -4.36
N TRP A 293 11.74 1.94 -4.23
CA TRP A 293 13.00 2.51 -4.68
C TRP A 293 13.51 3.55 -3.69
N LYS A 294 14.84 3.69 -3.65
CA LYS A 294 15.48 4.82 -2.98
C LYS A 294 15.34 6.08 -3.82
N MET A 295 15.47 7.25 -3.19
CA MET A 295 15.47 8.54 -3.88
C MET A 295 16.42 8.57 -5.10
N LYS A 296 17.63 8.01 -4.98
CA LYS A 296 18.59 7.97 -6.09
C LYS A 296 18.05 7.18 -7.30
N GLU A 297 17.46 6.01 -7.06
CA GLU A 297 16.87 5.18 -8.13
C GLU A 297 15.63 5.84 -8.76
N ILE A 298 14.95 6.71 -8.00
CA ILE A 298 13.85 7.52 -8.52
C ILE A 298 14.40 8.63 -9.41
N GLU A 299 15.41 9.37 -8.95
CA GLU A 299 15.97 10.54 -9.65
C GLU A 299 16.84 10.18 -10.87
N ASP A 300 17.46 9.00 -10.89
CA ASP A 300 18.27 8.53 -12.03
C ASP A 300 17.47 7.85 -13.14
N GLY A 301 16.18 7.58 -12.91
CA GLY A 301 15.26 6.99 -13.89
C GLY A 301 15.10 5.48 -13.80
N LYS A 302 15.90 4.78 -12.98
CA LYS A 302 15.79 3.33 -12.80
C LYS A 302 14.40 2.90 -12.33
N ALA A 303 13.80 3.65 -11.41
CA ALA A 303 12.44 3.37 -10.93
C ALA A 303 11.42 3.44 -12.07
N TRP A 304 11.55 4.42 -12.97
CA TRP A 304 10.65 4.56 -14.12
C TRP A 304 10.77 3.41 -15.11
N VAL A 305 12.00 3.02 -15.47
CA VAL A 305 12.26 1.86 -16.34
C VAL A 305 11.63 0.60 -15.73
N MET A 306 11.92 0.32 -14.45
CA MET A 306 11.38 -0.84 -13.75
C MET A 306 9.86 -0.81 -13.64
N LEU A 307 9.23 0.36 -13.46
CA LEU A 307 7.77 0.48 -13.47
C LEU A 307 7.20 0.10 -14.84
N GLN A 308 7.79 0.57 -15.94
CA GLN A 308 7.33 0.20 -17.29
C GLN A 308 7.51 -1.30 -17.55
N GLU A 309 8.60 -1.92 -17.08
CA GLU A 309 8.82 -3.37 -17.17
C GLU A 309 7.80 -4.17 -16.33
N ASN A 310 7.65 -3.76 -15.07
CA ASN A 310 6.82 -4.44 -14.07
C ASN A 310 5.36 -4.53 -14.52
N TYR A 311 4.86 -3.44 -15.09
CA TYR A 311 3.46 -3.27 -15.50
C TYR A 311 3.24 -3.40 -17.01
N SER A 312 4.25 -3.82 -17.78
CA SER A 312 4.05 -4.20 -19.19
C SER A 312 3.21 -5.47 -19.30
N GLY A 313 2.22 -5.46 -20.21
CA GLY A 313 1.36 -6.63 -20.49
C GLY A 313 0.15 -6.79 -19.57
N TYR A 314 -0.20 -5.76 -18.79
CA TYR A 314 -1.49 -5.62 -18.12
C TYR A 314 -2.40 -4.66 -18.87
#